data_AF-A0A0Q6S940-F1
#
_entry.id   AF-A0A0Q6S940-F1
#
_cell.length_a   1.000
_cell.length_b   1.000
_cell.length_c   1.000
_cell.angle_alpha   90.00
_cell.angle_beta   90.00
_cell.angle_gamma   90.00
#
_symmetry.space_group_name_H-M   'P 1'
#
loop_
_entity.id
_entity.type
_entity.pdbx_description
1 polymer ?
#
loop_
_entity_poly.entity_id
_entity_poly.type
_entity_poly.pdbx_seq_one_letter_code
_entity_poly.pdbx_strand_id
1 'polypeptide(L)'
;MQTPTPDQIDARINAHRRLLVALIAYIARDEKGLAFLEGLLCDTEIVSDHEEDPGIEPDSGFAAQQIGDEEMRAIVKAALARARATAAP
;
A
#
# COMPACT_ATOMS: atom_id res chain seq x y z
N MET A 1 -26.18 1.39 -17.96
CA MET A 1 -25.09 1.87 -17.08
C MET A 1 -24.06 2.56 -17.95
N GLN A 2 -23.70 3.82 -17.69
CA GLN A 2 -22.65 4.50 -18.46
C GLN A 2 -21.27 3.95 -18.06
N THR A 3 -20.42 3.64 -19.04
CA THR A 3 -19.04 3.23 -18.79
C THR A 3 -18.25 4.44 -18.27
N PRO A 4 -17.58 4.34 -17.12
CA PRO A 4 -16.80 5.44 -16.58
C PRO A 4 -15.60 5.76 -17.51
N THR A 5 -15.33 7.05 -17.67
CA THR A 5 -14.13 7.55 -18.35
C THR A 5 -12.86 7.22 -17.54
N PRO A 6 -11.67 7.17 -18.18
CA PRO A 6 -10.41 6.99 -17.45
C PRO A 6 -10.24 7.97 -16.29
N ASP A 7 -10.50 9.26 -16.51
CA ASP A 7 -10.42 10.29 -15.47
C ASP A 7 -11.35 10.02 -14.27
N GLN A 8 -12.54 9.48 -14.53
CA GLN A 8 -13.48 9.09 -13.47
C GLN A 8 -12.99 7.87 -12.69
N ILE A 9 -12.29 6.94 -13.35
CA ILE A 9 -11.67 5.80 -12.67
C ILE A 9 -10.54 6.30 -11.78
N ASP A 10 -9.65 7.15 -12.30
CA ASP A 10 -8.52 7.71 -11.55
C ASP A 10 -8.99 8.55 -10.36
N ALA A 11 -10.02 9.38 -10.55
CA ALA A 11 -10.62 10.15 -9.46
C ALA A 11 -11.18 9.24 -8.37
N ARG A 12 -11.83 8.13 -8.74
CA ARG A 12 -12.35 7.14 -7.78
C ARG A 12 -11.22 6.45 -7.05
N ILE A 13 -10.19 5.96 -7.74
CA ILE A 13 -9.04 5.29 -7.11
C ILE A 13 -8.37 6.23 -6.11
N ASN A 14 -8.10 7.47 -6.51
CA ASN A 14 -7.50 8.48 -5.64
C ASN A 14 -8.35 8.79 -4.41
N ALA A 15 -9.69 8.84 -4.54
CA ALA A 15 -10.59 9.04 -3.41
C ALA A 15 -10.49 7.87 -2.40
N HIS A 16 -10.47 6.63 -2.87
CA HIS A 16 -10.32 5.46 -2.01
C HIS A 16 -8.94 5.45 -1.33
N ARG A 17 -7.87 5.75 -2.08
CA ARG A 17 -6.51 5.87 -1.52
C ARG A 17 -6.47 6.90 -0.39
N ARG A 18 -7.07 8.08 -0.57
CA ARG A 18 -7.12 9.11 0.47
C ARG A 18 -7.88 8.65 1.72
N LEU A 19 -9.00 7.97 1.55
CA LEU A 19 -9.78 7.42 2.67
C LEU A 19 -9.00 6.33 3.43
N LEU A 20 -8.34 5.42 2.71
CA LEU A 20 -7.52 4.36 3.30
C LEU A 20 -6.34 4.95 4.08
N VAL A 21 -5.63 5.92 3.51
CA VAL A 21 -4.54 6.63 4.21
C VAL A 21 -5.04 7.28 5.51
N ALA A 22 -6.22 7.91 5.49
CA ALA A 22 -6.79 8.52 6.69
C ALA A 22 -7.16 7.48 7.76
N LEU A 23 -7.77 6.36 7.36
CA LEU A 23 -8.15 5.27 8.25
C LEU A 23 -6.91 4.62 8.89
N ILE A 24 -5.89 4.31 8.08
CA ILE A 24 -4.64 3.69 8.56
C ILE A 24 -3.90 4.67 9.49
N ALA A 25 -3.86 5.96 9.15
CA ALA A 25 -3.25 6.96 10.03
C ALA A 25 -3.98 7.07 11.38
N TYR A 26 -5.30 6.85 11.41
CA TYR A 26 -6.07 6.77 12.66
C TYR A 26 -5.71 5.51 13.46
N ILE A 27 -5.59 4.35 12.80
CA ILE A 27 -5.17 3.09 13.44
C ILE A 27 -3.76 3.22 14.04
N ALA A 28 -2.85 3.89 13.34
CA ALA A 28 -1.47 4.12 13.79
C ALA A 28 -1.34 5.00 15.04
N ARG A 29 -2.44 5.54 15.59
CA ARG A 29 -2.44 6.28 16.87
C ARG A 29 -2.40 5.37 18.09
N ASP A 30 -2.76 4.09 17.92
CA ASP A 30 -2.63 3.05 18.94
C ASP A 30 -1.32 2.28 18.73
N GLU A 31 -0.61 1.95 19.80
CA GLU A 31 0.71 1.27 19.73
C GLU A 31 0.63 -0.10 19.06
N LYS A 32 -0.46 -0.87 19.29
CA LYS A 32 -0.64 -2.17 18.63
C LYS A 32 -0.98 -1.99 17.17
N GLY A 33 -1.78 -0.98 16.84
CA GLY A 33 -2.07 -0.59 15.46
C GLY A 33 -0.81 -0.20 14.69
N LEU A 34 0.07 0.59 15.30
CA LEU A 34 1.36 0.98 14.73
C LEU A 34 2.26 -0.24 14.50
N ALA A 35 2.45 -1.08 15.51
CA ALA A 35 3.29 -2.28 15.39
C ALA A 35 2.79 -3.27 14.32
N PHE A 36 1.46 -3.43 14.19
CA PHE A 36 0.87 -4.24 13.13
C PHE A 36 1.20 -3.70 11.74
N LEU A 37 1.08 -2.39 11.54
CA LEU A 37 1.36 -1.74 10.25
C LEU A 37 2.85 -1.78 9.89
N GLU A 38 3.74 -1.69 10.87
CA GLU A 38 5.18 -1.87 10.68
C GLU A 38 5.53 -3.32 10.33
N GLY A 39 4.91 -4.30 10.99
CA GLY A 39 5.06 -5.72 10.64
C GLY A 39 4.65 -6.02 9.19
N LEU A 40 3.52 -5.43 8.73
CA LEU A 40 3.05 -5.59 7.35
C LEU A 40 4.07 -5.10 6.30
N LEU A 41 4.81 -4.03 6.61
CA LEU A 41 5.88 -3.54 5.74
C LEU A 41 7.04 -4.54 5.66
N CYS A 42 7.43 -5.14 6.78
CA CYS A 42 8.51 -6.13 6.84
C CYS A 42 8.13 -7.45 6.12
N ASP A 43 6.92 -7.95 6.33
CA ASP A 43 6.47 -9.21 5.71
C ASP A 43 6.42 -9.11 4.18
N THR A 44 6.10 -7.92 3.66
CA THR A 44 6.10 -7.67 2.21
C THR A 44 7.52 -7.58 1.62
N GLU A 45 8.52 -7.18 2.41
CA GLU A 45 9.92 -7.17 1.97
C GLU A 45 10.52 -8.59 1.89
N ILE A 46 10.16 -9.47 2.83
CA ILE A 46 10.70 -10.85 2.90
C ILE A 46 10.22 -11.72 1.72
N VAL A 47 9.00 -11.51 1.21
CA VAL A 47 8.47 -12.26 0.06
C VAL A 47 9.17 -11.89 -1.26
N SER A 48 9.81 -10.72 -1.33
CA SER A 48 10.45 -10.24 -2.56
C SER A 48 11.89 -10.77 -2.75
N ASP A 49 12.49 -11.41 -1.76
CA ASP A 49 13.92 -11.79 -1.76
C ASP A 49 14.18 -13.29 -2.04
N HIS A 50 13.14 -14.05 -2.38
CA HIS A 50 13.28 -15.46 -2.75
C HIS A 50 13.36 -15.65 -4.27
N GLU A 51 14.60 -15.74 -4.75
CA GLU A 51 15.04 -16.53 -5.92
C GLU A 51 14.34 -16.24 -7.26
N GLU A 52 14.72 -15.14 -7.91
CA GLU A 52 14.64 -15.07 -9.38
C GLU A 52 15.69 -16.03 -9.98
N ASP A 53 15.30 -17.29 -10.20
CA ASP A 53 16.05 -18.30 -10.97
C ASP A 53 16.27 -17.77 -12.40
N PRO A 54 17.52 -17.64 -12.89
CA PRO A 54 17.82 -16.99 -14.17
C PRO A 54 17.37 -17.89 -15.34
N GLY A 55 16.09 -17.83 -15.69
CA GLY A 55 15.53 -18.59 -16.81
C GLY A 55 14.01 -18.60 -16.94
N ILE A 56 13.25 -18.06 -15.99
CA ILE A 56 11.78 -17.97 -16.07
C ILE A 56 11.40 -16.58 -16.56
N GLU A 57 10.75 -16.49 -17.72
CA GLU A 57 10.07 -15.26 -18.15
C GLU A 57 9.09 -14.84 -17.04
N PRO A 58 9.14 -13.59 -16.55
CA PRO A 58 8.25 -13.15 -15.49
C PRO A 58 6.80 -13.28 -15.97
N ASP A 59 6.10 -14.27 -15.42
CA ASP A 59 4.70 -14.50 -15.74
C ASP A 59 3.90 -13.26 -15.30
N SER A 60 2.98 -12.82 -16.15
CA SER A 60 2.19 -11.60 -15.98
C SER A 60 1.50 -11.47 -14.61
N GLY A 61 1.26 -12.59 -13.93
CA GLY A 61 0.76 -12.64 -12.55
C GLY A 61 1.72 -12.07 -11.50
N PHE A 62 3.02 -12.30 -11.63
CA PHE A 62 4.02 -11.77 -10.70
C PHE A 62 4.13 -10.24 -10.81
N ALA A 63 4.06 -9.71 -12.04
CA ALA A 63 4.08 -8.27 -12.27
C ALA A 63 2.87 -7.56 -11.63
N ALA A 64 1.67 -8.15 -11.75
CA ALA A 64 0.46 -7.58 -11.16
C ALA A 64 0.48 -7.62 -9.62
N GLN A 65 1.00 -8.71 -9.04
CA GLN A 65 1.15 -8.85 -7.60
C GLN A 65 2.16 -7.84 -7.04
N GLN A 66 3.31 -7.69 -7.69
CA GLN A 66 4.34 -6.72 -7.29
C GLN A 66 3.83 -5.28 -7.33
N ILE A 67 3.02 -4.91 -8.33
CA ILE A 67 2.37 -3.60 -8.41
C ILE A 67 1.40 -3.40 -7.24
N GLY A 68 0.63 -4.43 -6.89
CA GLY A 68 -0.27 -4.39 -5.73
C GLY A 68 0.47 -4.20 -4.40
N ASP A 69 1.58 -4.92 -4.22
CA ASP A 69 2.40 -4.87 -3.02
C ASP A 69 3.12 -3.52 -2.87
N GLU A 70 3.61 -2.95 -3.96
CA GLU A 70 4.18 -1.60 -3.97
C GLU A 70 3.12 -0.56 -3.59
N GLU A 71 1.92 -0.65 -4.17
CA GLU A 71 0.84 0.28 -3.86
C GLU A 71 0.41 0.19 -2.40
N MET A 72 0.30 -1.03 -1.85
CA MET A 72 0.06 -1.25 -0.42
C MET A 72 1.14 -0.59 0.43
N ARG A 73 2.44 -0.84 0.14
CA ARG A 73 3.56 -0.22 0.85
C ARG A 73 3.49 1.31 0.78
N ALA A 74 3.16 1.87 -0.38
CA ALA A 74 3.01 3.30 -0.55
C ALA A 74 1.87 3.89 0.31
N ILE A 75 0.73 3.19 0.42
CA ILE A 75 -0.40 3.60 1.27
C ILE A 75 0.00 3.60 2.75
N VAL A 76 0.61 2.52 3.23
CA VAL A 76 1.01 2.39 4.64
C VAL A 76 2.06 3.43 5.00
N LYS A 77 3.10 3.61 4.18
CA LYS A 77 4.13 4.65 4.39
C LYS A 77 3.52 6.05 4.46
N ALA A 78 2.58 6.38 3.58
CA ALA A 78 1.89 7.68 3.59
C ALA A 78 1.05 7.88 4.86
N ALA A 79 0.35 6.84 5.32
CA ALA A 79 -0.43 6.88 6.54
C ALA A 79 0.44 7.09 7.79
N LEU A 80 1.56 6.36 7.90
CA LEU A 80 2.51 6.51 9.01
C LEU A 80 3.16 7.90 9.02
N ALA A 81 3.53 8.44 7.85
CA ALA A 81 4.05 9.81 7.73
C ALA A 81 3.02 10.84 8.24
N ARG A 82 1.74 10.68 7.87
CA ARG A 82 0.66 11.53 8.36
C ARG A 82 0.45 11.41 9.86
N ALA A 83 0.44 10.19 10.41
CA ALA A 83 0.28 9.96 11.84
C ALA A 83 1.37 10.67 12.64
N ARG A 84 2.63 10.53 12.21
CA ARG A 84 3.78 11.23 12.82
C ARG A 84 3.66 12.75 12.76
N ALA A 85 3.24 13.31 11.62
CA ALA A 85 3.05 14.76 11.47
C ALA A 85 1.94 15.31 12.37
N THR A 86 0.94 14.50 12.73
CA THR A 86 -0.16 14.91 13.62
C THR A 86 0.19 14.70 15.10
N ALA A 87 1.22 13.90 15.40
CA ALA A 87 1.71 13.63 16.75
C ALA A 87 2.81 14.60 17.22
N ALA A 88 3.37 15.41 16.31
CA ALA A 88 4.30 16.48 16.65
C ALA A 88 3.55 17.64 17.35
N PRO A 89 4.06 18.16 18.48
CA PRO A 89 3.42 19.21 19.28
C PRO A 89 3.36 20.57 18.58
#